data_AF-A0A401UAL3-F1
#
_entry.id   AF-A0A401UAL3-F1
#
_cell.length_a   1.000
_cell.length_b   1.000
_cell.length_c   1.000
_cell.angle_alpha   90.00
_cell.angle_beta   90.00
_cell.angle_gamma   90.00
#
_symmetry.space_group_name_H-M   'P 1'
#
loop_
_entity.id
_entity.type
_entity.pdbx_description
1 polymer ?
#
loop_
_entity_poly.entity_id
_entity_poly.type
_entity_poly.pdbx_seq_one_letter_code
_entity_poly.pdbx_strand_id
1 'polypeptide(L)'
;MPIRIKHPIVRIPDNIQLSIYLIKEELKSRKLFHALHEVGIDDCYFQPHLDVLIMESMGLCDSTDETFTRYDEIMDRRSKKIEADNDSIMKQALKVYHELLNKKKKLTKPGKKNP
;
A
#
# COMPACT_ATOMS: atom_id res chain seq x y z
N MET A 1 -24.34 -16.26 33.23
CA MET A 1 -22.96 -15.73 33.17
C MET A 1 -22.88 -14.71 32.03
N PRO A 2 -22.41 -13.47 32.23
CA PRO A 2 -22.30 -12.52 31.14
C PRO A 2 -20.98 -12.73 30.36
N ILE A 3 -21.09 -12.77 29.04
CA ILE A 3 -19.98 -12.90 28.10
C ILE A 3 -19.19 -11.59 28.09
N ARG A 4 -17.92 -11.63 28.54
CA ARG A 4 -16.99 -10.49 28.40
C ARG A 4 -16.45 -10.43 26.97
N ILE A 5 -16.97 -9.52 26.15
CA ILE A 5 -16.38 -9.18 24.84
C ILE A 5 -15.07 -8.44 25.12
N LYS A 6 -13.92 -9.12 24.93
CA LYS A 6 -12.59 -8.62 25.32
C LYS A 6 -11.90 -7.67 24.33
N HIS A 7 -12.54 -7.29 23.23
CA HIS A 7 -11.96 -6.35 22.28
C HIS A 7 -13.03 -5.37 21.80
N PRO A 8 -12.84 -4.05 21.99
CA PRO A 8 -13.75 -3.09 21.39
C PRO A 8 -13.71 -3.27 19.87
N ILE A 9 -14.88 -3.29 19.24
CA ILE A 9 -15.00 -3.20 17.78
C ILE A 9 -14.54 -1.80 17.41
N VAL A 10 -13.24 -1.65 17.13
CA VAL A 10 -12.66 -0.35 16.75
C VAL A 10 -13.03 -0.09 15.30
N ARG A 11 -13.86 0.92 15.06
CA ARG A 11 -14.16 1.38 13.71
C ARG A 11 -12.90 2.02 13.13
N ILE A 12 -12.42 1.49 12.00
CA ILE A 12 -11.26 2.06 11.31
C ILE A 12 -11.68 3.42 10.73
N PRO A 13 -10.90 4.50 10.90
CA PRO A 13 -11.17 5.79 10.26
C PRO A 13 -11.32 5.66 8.73
N ASP A 14 -12.25 6.42 8.15
CA ASP A 14 -12.61 6.29 6.72
C ASP A 14 -11.43 6.56 5.77
N ASN A 15 -10.53 7.47 6.14
CA ASN A 15 -9.31 7.74 5.38
C ASN A 15 -8.33 6.56 5.35
N ILE A 16 -8.28 5.78 6.44
CA ILE A 16 -7.47 4.55 6.51
C ILE A 16 -8.12 3.47 5.65
N GLN A 17 -9.44 3.32 5.72
CA GLN A 17 -10.17 2.37 4.87
C GLN A 17 -9.97 2.68 3.38
N LEU A 18 -10.07 3.95 2.99
CA LEU A 18 -9.84 4.39 1.62
C LEU A 18 -8.40 4.08 1.17
N SER A 19 -7.40 4.42 1.99
CA SER A 19 -5.99 4.15 1.65
C SER A 19 -5.73 2.66 1.44
N ILE A 20 -6.24 1.82 2.33
CA ILE A 20 -6.11 0.35 2.21
C ILE A 20 -6.84 -0.15 0.96
N TYR A 21 -8.03 0.37 0.66
CA TYR A 21 -8.79 0.02 -0.52
C TYR A 21 -8.02 0.35 -1.81
N LEU A 22 -7.47 1.57 -1.93
CA LEU A 22 -6.69 1.99 -3.08
C LEU A 22 -5.43 1.12 -3.25
N ILE A 23 -4.69 0.88 -2.17
CA ILE A 23 -3.53 -0.02 -2.16
C ILE A 23 -3.92 -1.42 -2.66
N LYS A 24 -5.07 -1.94 -2.20
CA LYS A 24 -5.58 -3.25 -2.59
C LYS A 24 -5.82 -3.34 -4.10
N GLU A 25 -6.48 -2.34 -4.67
CA GLU A 25 -6.80 -2.33 -6.11
C GLU A 25 -5.55 -2.17 -6.97
N GLU A 26 -4.55 -1.38 -6.54
CA GLU A 26 -3.29 -1.32 -7.28
C GLU A 26 -2.50 -2.64 -7.17
N LEU A 27 -2.45 -3.26 -5.98
CA LEU A 27 -1.78 -4.54 -5.84
C LEU A 27 -2.35 -5.62 -6.77
N LYS A 28 -3.68 -5.63 -6.96
CA LYS A 28 -4.35 -6.49 -7.93
C LYS A 28 -3.94 -6.15 -9.36
N SER A 29 -3.95 -4.87 -9.72
CA SER A 29 -3.50 -4.38 -11.03
C SER A 29 -2.08 -4.88 -11.32
N ARG A 30 -1.12 -4.58 -10.44
CA ARG A 30 0.28 -4.99 -10.61
C ARG A 30 0.44 -6.50 -10.71
N LYS A 31 -0.24 -7.29 -9.89
CA LYS A 31 -0.19 -8.76 -9.98
C LYS A 31 -0.71 -9.26 -11.34
N LEU A 32 -1.79 -8.68 -11.85
CA LEU A 32 -2.33 -9.01 -13.17
C LEU A 32 -1.32 -8.68 -14.27
N PHE A 33 -0.78 -7.46 -14.30
CA PHE A 33 0.18 -7.06 -15.34
C PHE A 33 1.51 -7.80 -15.24
N HIS A 34 1.96 -8.18 -14.04
CA HIS A 34 3.10 -9.09 -13.92
C HIS A 34 2.82 -10.46 -14.54
N ALA A 35 1.64 -11.04 -14.30
CA ALA A 35 1.27 -12.32 -14.89
C ALA A 35 1.13 -12.24 -16.42
N LEU A 36 0.61 -11.11 -16.94
CA LEU A 36 0.55 -10.85 -18.39
C LEU A 36 1.96 -10.74 -18.99
N HIS A 37 2.85 -9.99 -18.35
CA HIS A 37 4.25 -9.86 -18.76
C HIS A 37 4.98 -11.22 -18.76
N GLU A 38 4.77 -12.04 -17.73
CA GLU A 38 5.36 -13.39 -17.63
C GLU A 38 4.94 -14.33 -18.78
N VAL A 39 3.82 -14.06 -19.45
CA VAL A 39 3.37 -14.81 -20.64
C VAL A 39 3.66 -14.08 -21.96
N GLY A 40 4.45 -13.00 -21.94
CA GLY A 40 4.88 -12.24 -23.10
C GLY A 40 3.89 -11.19 -23.60
N ILE A 41 2.95 -10.76 -22.74
CA ILE A 41 2.03 -9.65 -23.03
C ILE A 41 2.58 -8.39 -22.35
N ASP A 42 3.35 -7.61 -23.11
CA ASP A 42 4.16 -6.50 -22.57
C ASP A 42 3.60 -5.10 -22.89
N ASP A 43 2.80 -4.96 -23.95
CA ASP A 43 2.28 -3.67 -24.44
C ASP A 43 0.89 -3.33 -23.87
N CYS A 44 0.79 -3.28 -22.54
CA CYS A 44 -0.47 -2.99 -21.86
C CYS A 44 -0.63 -1.49 -21.51
N TYR A 45 -1.28 -0.72 -22.39
CA TYR A 45 -1.52 0.72 -22.21
C TYR A 45 -2.54 1.10 -21.12
N PHE A 46 -3.36 0.15 -20.65
CA PHE A 46 -4.50 0.42 -19.77
C PHE A 46 -4.24 0.04 -18.30
N GLN A 47 -2.98 -0.02 -17.88
CA GLN A 47 -2.65 -0.26 -16.48
C GLN A 47 -3.08 0.96 -15.63
N PRO A 48 -3.99 0.78 -14.65
CA PRO A 48 -4.30 1.86 -13.73
C PRO A 48 -3.11 2.11 -12.81
N HIS A 49 -2.78 3.40 -12.65
CA HIS A 49 -1.80 3.91 -11.71
C HIS A 49 -2.54 4.76 -10.65
N LEU A 50 -2.61 4.23 -9.43
CA LEU A 50 -3.26 4.81 -8.26
C LEU A 50 -2.24 5.36 -7.25
N ASP A 51 -0.97 5.36 -7.62
CA ASP A 51 0.18 5.79 -6.85
C ASP A 51 0.01 7.19 -6.26
N VAL A 52 -0.34 8.18 -7.08
CA VAL A 52 -0.57 9.56 -6.61
C VAL A 52 -1.71 9.61 -5.60
N LEU A 53 -2.85 8.97 -5.91
CA LEU A 53 -4.01 8.95 -5.02
C LEU A 53 -3.72 8.29 -3.67
N ILE A 54 -2.98 7.19 -3.67
CA ILE A 54 -2.55 6.49 -2.44
C ILE A 54 -1.62 7.38 -1.63
N MET A 55 -0.64 8.02 -2.27
CA MET A 55 0.31 8.87 -1.57
C MET A 55 -0.35 10.13 -1.00
N GLU A 56 -1.27 10.75 -1.74
CA GLU A 56 -2.07 11.87 -1.24
C GLU A 56 -2.98 11.44 -0.07
N SER A 57 -3.70 10.32 -0.19
CA SER A 57 -4.59 9.84 0.88
C SER A 57 -3.83 9.53 2.18
N MET A 58 -2.55 9.18 2.07
CA MET A 58 -1.66 8.93 3.18
C MET A 58 -0.84 10.14 3.63
N GLY A 59 -0.91 11.28 2.93
CA GLY A 59 -0.10 12.47 3.18
C GLY A 59 1.41 12.20 3.04
N LEU A 60 1.77 11.53 1.95
CA LEU A 60 3.13 11.13 1.55
C LEU A 60 3.59 11.82 0.26
N CYS A 61 2.73 12.56 -0.44
CA CYS A 61 3.12 13.27 -1.66
C CYS A 61 4.04 14.45 -1.29
N ASP A 62 5.34 14.26 -1.42
CA ASP A 62 6.38 15.29 -1.30
C ASP A 62 6.93 15.72 -2.66
N SER A 63 6.34 15.21 -3.75
CA SER A 63 6.76 15.41 -5.15
C SER A 63 8.22 15.04 -5.42
N THR A 64 8.83 14.18 -4.59
CA THR A 64 10.21 13.71 -4.80
C THR A 64 10.24 12.35 -5.48
N ASP A 65 11.17 12.19 -6.42
CA ASP A 65 11.41 10.92 -7.11
C ASP A 65 11.79 9.79 -6.14
N GLU A 66 12.44 10.11 -5.02
CA GLU A 66 12.82 9.12 -3.99
C GLU A 66 11.59 8.48 -3.33
N THR A 67 10.58 9.27 -3.01
CA THR A 67 9.36 8.76 -2.39
C THR A 67 8.57 7.90 -3.36
N PHE A 68 8.47 8.31 -4.63
CA PHE A 68 7.87 7.49 -5.71
C PHE A 68 8.63 6.18 -5.93
N THR A 69 9.96 6.25 -6.02
CA THR A 69 10.81 5.05 -6.20
C THR A 69 10.59 4.06 -5.06
N ARG A 70 10.56 4.57 -3.82
CA ARG A 70 10.36 3.72 -2.65
C ARG A 70 8.96 3.12 -2.59
N TYR A 71 7.94 3.90 -2.98
CA TYR A 71 6.58 3.40 -3.12
C TYR A 71 6.53 2.26 -4.14
N ASP A 72 7.13 2.46 -5.31
CA ASP A 72 7.12 1.49 -6.40
C ASP A 72 7.79 0.17 -5.99
N GLU A 73 8.96 0.24 -5.36
CA GLU A 73 9.66 -0.92 -4.79
C GLU A 73 8.82 -1.71 -3.77
N ILE A 74 8.06 -1.01 -2.93
CA ILE A 74 7.19 -1.64 -1.93
C ILE A 74 6.05 -2.38 -2.66
N MET A 75 5.41 -1.71 -3.62
CA MET A 75 4.27 -2.24 -4.35
C MET A 75 4.66 -3.43 -5.23
N ASP A 76 5.75 -3.33 -5.99
CA ASP A 76 6.29 -4.42 -6.81
C ASP A 76 6.64 -5.66 -5.95
N ARG A 77 7.43 -5.46 -4.88
CA ARG A 77 7.82 -6.54 -3.98
C ARG A 77 6.62 -7.23 -3.33
N ARG A 78 5.55 -6.48 -3.03
CA ARG A 78 4.37 -6.99 -2.33
C ARG A 78 3.38 -7.64 -3.29
N SER A 79 3.20 -7.12 -4.50
CA SER A 79 2.32 -7.71 -5.52
C SER A 79 2.80 -9.11 -5.92
N LYS A 80 4.12 -9.31 -6.05
CA LYS A 80 4.72 -10.63 -6.35
C LYS A 80 4.43 -11.71 -5.29
N LYS A 81 4.08 -11.31 -4.05
CA LYS A 81 3.78 -12.21 -2.93
C LYS A 81 2.29 -12.51 -2.76
N ILE A 82 1.46 -12.10 -3.73
CA ILE A 82 0.03 -12.33 -3.71
C ILE A 82 -0.27 -13.70 -4.29
N GLU A 83 -1.00 -14.48 -3.50
CA GLU A 83 -1.66 -15.72 -3.91
C GLU A 83 -3.08 -15.37 -4.42
N ALA A 84 -3.70 -16.27 -5.18
CA ALA A 84 -4.98 -16.04 -5.84
C ALA A 84 -6.21 -16.07 -4.89
N ASP A 85 -6.10 -15.39 -3.74
CA ASP A 85 -7.15 -15.29 -2.74
C ASP A 85 -7.22 -13.89 -2.10
N ASN A 86 -8.42 -13.52 -1.63
CA ASN A 86 -8.68 -12.20 -1.07
C ASN A 86 -7.93 -11.94 0.25
N ASP A 87 -7.66 -12.98 1.05
CA ASP A 87 -6.97 -12.83 2.33
C ASP A 87 -5.49 -12.49 2.11
N SER A 88 -4.85 -13.13 1.12
CA SER A 88 -3.49 -12.83 0.69
C SER A 88 -3.37 -11.39 0.18
N ILE A 89 -4.30 -10.95 -0.67
CA ILE A 89 -4.38 -9.57 -1.15
C ILE A 89 -4.49 -8.58 0.03
N MET A 90 -5.45 -8.80 0.93
CA MET A 90 -5.66 -7.92 2.08
C MET A 90 -4.42 -7.89 3.00
N LYS A 91 -3.81 -9.04 3.26
CA LYS A 91 -2.60 -9.16 4.06
C LYS A 91 -1.43 -8.38 3.47
N GLN A 92 -1.24 -8.40 2.15
CA GLN A 92 -0.20 -7.58 1.52
C GLN A 92 -0.56 -6.10 1.54
N ALA A 93 -1.83 -5.73 1.32
CA ALA A 93 -2.28 -4.34 1.38
C ALA A 93 -2.01 -3.71 2.75
N LEU A 94 -2.33 -4.42 3.84
CA LEU A 94 -2.01 -3.97 5.20
C LEU A 94 -0.50 -3.80 5.43
N LYS A 95 0.32 -4.70 4.89
CA LYS A 95 1.79 -4.59 4.99
C LYS A 95 2.32 -3.37 4.24
N VAL A 96 1.84 -3.13 3.03
CA VAL A 96 2.16 -1.91 2.26
C VAL A 96 1.78 -0.68 3.07
N TYR A 97 0.55 -0.61 3.56
CA TYR A 97 0.06 0.51 4.35
C TYR A 97 0.97 0.80 5.57
N HIS A 98 1.35 -0.25 6.31
CA HIS A 98 2.27 -0.11 7.44
C HIS A 98 3.68 0.35 7.03
N GLU A 99 4.22 -0.16 5.92
CA GLU A 99 5.53 0.26 5.39
C GLU A 99 5.52 1.74 4.97
N LEU A 100 4.47 2.17 4.27
CA LEU A 100 4.28 3.56 3.85
C LEU A 100 4.10 4.50 5.05
N LEU A 101 3.31 4.11 6.06
CA LEU A 101 3.21 4.86 7.31
C LEU A 101 4.55 4.97 8.04
N ASN A 102 5.38 3.93 8.02
CA ASN A 102 6.70 3.97 8.64
C ASN A 102 7.64 4.93 7.89
N LYS A 103 7.56 5.01 6.56
CA LYS A 103 8.27 6.02 5.76
C LYS A 103 7.78 7.43 6.12
N LYS A 104 6.46 7.65 6.20
CA LYS A 104 5.88 8.94 6.63
C LYS A 104 6.46 9.41 7.95
N LYS A 105 6.50 8.53 8.96
CA LYS A 105 7.05 8.85 10.29
C LYS A 105 8.53 9.21 10.27
N LYS A 106 9.31 8.66 9.33
CA LYS A 106 10.73 9.00 9.16
C LYS A 106 10.91 10.37 8.51
N LEU A 107 10.03 10.75 7.57
CA LEU A 107 10.03 12.07 6.96
C LEU A 107 9.61 13.17 7.96
N THR A 108 8.67 12.89 8.86
CA THR A 108 8.18 13.87 9.84
C THR A 108 9.04 14.04 11.09
N LYS A 109 10.04 13.18 11.32
CA LYS A 109 10.98 13.33 12.43
C LYS A 109 12.21 14.10 11.92
N PRO A 110 12.35 15.41 12.19
CA PRO A 110 13.60 16.10 11.89
C PRO A 110 14.72 15.40 12.64
N GLY A 111 15.84 15.14 11.95
CA GLY A 111 17.02 14.56 12.56
C GLY A 111 17.37 15.32 13.84
N LYS A 112 17.60 14.60 14.93
CA LYS A 112 18.30 15.17 16.09
C LYS A 112 19.65 15.67 15.57
N LYS A 113 19.75 16.97 15.26
CA LYS A 113 21.03 17.66 15.25
C LYS A 113 21.49 17.66 16.71
N ASN A 114 22.44 16.78 17.02
CA ASN A 114 23.13 16.84 18.31
C ASN A 114 23.91 18.17 18.36
N PRO A 115 23.97 18.82 19.54
CA PRO A 115 24.80 20.00 19.77
C PRO A 115 26.29 19.70 19.58
#